data_AF-A0A1I8F103-F1
#
_entry.id   AF-A0A1I8F103-F1
#
_cell.length_a   1.000
_cell.length_b   1.000
_cell.length_c   1.000
_cell.angle_alpha   90.00
_cell.angle_beta   90.00
_cell.angle_gamma   90.00
#
_symmetry.space_group_name_H-M   'P 1'
#
loop_
_entity.id
_entity.type
_entity.pdbx_description
1 polymer ?
#
loop_
_entity_poly.entity_id
_entity_poly.type
_entity_poly.pdbx_seq_one_letter_code
_entity_poly.pdbx_strand_id
1 'polypeptide(L)'
;VQPRVRVESLLRRSSGLAEPAAPGPGKCFRLYTEKAYKNEMQENTYPEILRSNLGTVVLQLKTLMRALELLNYLAALDDDGNLTELGSMMAEFPLDPQLSKMVIASCDYNCSNEILTITAMLSVPQCFVRPVEAKKAADEAKSRFAHIDGDHLTLLKRLPRNHEEPQWCYDNFVNFRSLKAADNVRTQLSRIMDRFSLRRSSTDFSSREYYINIRKALVAGFFMHVAHLERTGHYLTVKDNQNVQLHPSTCLDRKPEWVIYNEFVLTTKNYIRTCTDIKPEWLVKIAPQYYDMTNFPNCEAKRILERIVMRSNSGGGGGSGSSGGR
;
A
#
# COMPACT_ATOMS: atom_id res chain seq x y z
N VAL A 1 8.35 35.26 36.44
CA VAL A 1 7.95 33.95 37.00
C VAL A 1 6.55 34.11 37.60
N GLN A 2 5.50 33.86 36.81
CA GLN A 2 4.13 33.84 37.33
C GLN A 2 3.91 32.52 38.06
N PRO A 3 3.46 32.53 39.33
CA PRO A 3 3.18 31.29 40.05
C PRO A 3 1.97 30.59 39.42
N ARG A 4 2.16 29.36 38.95
CA ARG A 4 1.07 28.48 38.51
C ARG A 4 0.19 28.16 39.72
N VAL A 5 -0.95 28.85 39.84
CA VAL A 5 -2.02 28.45 40.75
C VAL A 5 -2.61 27.15 40.23
N ARG A 6 -2.21 26.03 40.83
CA ARG A 6 -2.72 24.70 40.51
C ARG A 6 -4.04 24.52 41.26
N VAL A 7 -5.15 24.56 40.52
CA VAL A 7 -6.50 24.33 41.07
C VAL A 7 -6.76 22.82 41.03
N GLU A 8 -6.59 22.14 42.16
CA GLU A 8 -7.06 20.76 42.34
C GLU A 8 -8.40 20.76 43.07
N SER A 9 -9.46 20.34 42.39
CA SER A 9 -10.77 20.11 42.99
C SER A 9 -10.86 18.67 43.53
N LEU A 10 -10.90 18.52 44.86
CA LEU A 10 -11.14 17.24 45.52
C LEU A 10 -12.61 16.84 45.42
N LEU A 11 -12.92 15.83 44.60
CA LEU A 11 -14.25 15.20 44.55
C LEU A 11 -14.30 14.05 45.56
N ARG A 12 -15.03 14.21 46.67
CA ARG A 12 -15.25 13.13 47.64
C ARG A 12 -16.49 12.33 47.22
N ARG A 13 -16.33 11.08 46.77
CA ARG A 13 -17.45 10.14 46.58
C ARG A 13 -17.67 9.34 47.85
N SER A 14 -18.89 9.40 48.41
CA SER A 14 -19.34 8.47 49.45
C SER A 14 -19.60 7.10 48.82
N SER A 15 -19.00 6.06 49.39
CA SER A 15 -19.05 4.67 48.96
C SER A 15 -20.46 4.06 48.96
N GLY A 16 -20.86 3.47 47.83
CA GLY A 16 -22.05 2.61 47.67
C GLY A 16 -22.19 2.14 46.22
N LEU A 17 -22.32 0.83 46.00
CA LEU A 17 -22.45 0.17 44.70
C LEU A 17 -23.77 0.55 44.00
N ALA A 18 -23.71 1.13 42.80
CA ALA A 18 -24.74 1.08 41.74
C ALA A 18 -24.22 1.76 40.45
N GLU A 19 -24.71 1.31 39.28
CA GLU A 19 -24.48 1.90 37.94
C GLU A 19 -24.76 3.42 37.86
N PRO A 20 -24.20 4.15 36.88
CA PRO A 20 -24.15 5.61 36.92
C PRO A 20 -25.51 6.25 36.59
N ALA A 21 -26.33 6.44 37.61
CA ALA A 21 -27.36 7.48 37.62
C ALA A 21 -26.69 8.86 37.73
N ALA A 22 -27.25 9.89 37.09
CA ALA A 22 -26.76 11.26 37.16
C ALA A 22 -26.49 11.66 38.62
N PRO A 23 -25.30 12.21 38.96
CA PRO A 23 -24.95 12.45 40.35
C PRO A 23 -25.93 13.44 40.98
N GLY A 24 -26.45 13.10 42.17
CA GLY A 24 -27.31 13.98 42.97
C GLY A 24 -26.63 15.30 43.34
N PRO A 25 -27.35 16.23 44.01
CA PRO A 25 -26.84 17.58 44.29
C PRO A 25 -25.51 17.52 45.06
N GLY A 26 -24.44 18.02 44.43
CA GLY A 26 -23.09 18.10 45.00
C GLY A 26 -22.71 19.53 45.41
N LYS A 27 -21.70 19.65 46.27
CA LYS A 27 -21.10 20.95 46.66
C LYS A 27 -19.68 21.04 46.11
N CYS A 28 -19.34 22.16 45.48
CA CYS A 28 -17.99 22.47 45.02
C CYS A 28 -17.36 23.51 45.95
N PHE A 29 -16.22 23.17 46.57
CA PHE A 29 -15.46 24.10 47.41
C PHE A 29 -14.35 24.73 46.58
N ARG A 30 -14.52 26.01 46.24
CA ARG A 30 -13.53 26.81 45.50
C ARG A 30 -12.57 27.46 46.50
N LEU A 31 -11.28 27.16 46.40
CA LEU A 31 -10.25 27.69 47.29
C LEU A 31 -9.76 29.08 46.87
N TYR A 32 -10.67 29.96 46.47
CA TYR A 32 -10.40 31.33 46.03
C TYR A 32 -11.61 32.23 46.31
N THR A 33 -11.39 33.54 46.39
CA THR A 33 -12.45 34.51 46.71
C THR A 33 -13.36 34.76 45.50
N GLU A 34 -14.59 35.19 45.76
CA GLU A 34 -15.53 35.55 44.69
C GLU A 34 -15.02 36.71 43.83
N LYS A 35 -14.31 37.66 44.45
CA LYS A 35 -13.70 38.79 43.74
C LYS A 35 -12.63 38.33 42.74
N ALA A 36 -11.79 37.36 43.12
CA ALA A 36 -10.79 36.79 42.22
C ALA A 36 -11.45 36.02 41.06
N TYR A 37 -12.52 35.28 41.33
CA TYR A 37 -13.26 34.57 40.27
C TYR A 37 -13.88 35.51 39.24
N LYS A 38 -14.48 36.64 39.67
CA LYS A 38 -15.17 37.57 38.76
C LYS A 38 -14.23 38.52 38.01
N ASN A 39 -13.11 38.92 38.64
CA ASN A 39 -12.28 40.01 38.12
C ASN A 39 -10.89 39.55 37.65
N GLU A 40 -10.38 38.41 38.11
CA GLU A 40 -9.01 37.96 37.81
C GLU A 40 -8.96 36.72 36.93
N MET A 41 -10.00 35.87 36.95
CA MET A 41 -10.08 34.69 36.11
C MET A 41 -10.68 35.02 34.74
N GLN A 42 -10.03 34.55 33.68
CA GLN A 42 -10.56 34.63 32.33
C GLN A 42 -11.80 33.72 32.22
N GLU A 43 -12.84 34.21 31.56
CA GLU A 43 -14.08 33.46 31.36
C GLU A 43 -13.85 32.15 30.60
N ASN A 44 -12.99 32.19 29.59
CA ASN A 44 -12.56 31.03 28.83
C ASN A 44 -11.03 30.92 28.83
N THR A 45 -10.53 29.70 28.97
CA THR A 45 -9.10 29.45 28.76
C THR A 45 -8.81 29.57 27.27
N TYR A 46 -7.70 30.24 26.91
CA TYR A 46 -7.27 30.31 25.51
C TYR A 46 -7.19 28.92 24.87
N PRO A 47 -7.65 28.73 23.62
CA PRO A 47 -7.54 27.47 22.90
C PRO A 47 -6.09 26.95 22.86
N GLU A 48 -5.89 25.64 23.04
CA GLU A 48 -4.53 25.05 23.10
C GLU A 48 -3.73 25.20 21.81
N ILE A 49 -4.40 25.32 20.67
CA ILE A 49 -3.77 25.57 19.36
C ILE A 49 -2.99 26.89 19.33
N LEU A 50 -3.38 27.88 20.14
CA LEU A 50 -2.69 29.16 20.27
C LEU A 50 -1.58 29.13 21.34
N ARG A 51 -1.49 28.04 22.11
CA ARG A 51 -0.56 27.90 23.24
C ARG A 51 0.50 26.81 23.03
N SER A 52 0.45 26.07 21.92
CA SER A 52 1.27 24.87 21.66
C SER A 52 2.06 24.96 20.36
N ASN A 53 3.18 24.24 20.29
CA ASN A 53 3.96 24.11 19.05
C ASN A 53 3.17 23.28 18.03
N LEU A 54 2.81 23.91 16.91
CA LEU A 54 2.01 23.31 15.84
C LEU A 54 2.79 22.30 14.98
N GLY A 55 4.10 22.10 15.19
CA GLY A 55 4.91 21.18 14.40
C GLY A 55 4.32 19.77 14.30
N THR A 56 3.89 19.18 15.41
CA THR A 56 3.24 17.85 15.41
C THR A 56 1.90 17.86 14.70
N VAL A 57 1.10 18.92 14.86
CA VAL A 57 -0.21 19.08 14.21
C VAL A 57 -0.05 19.22 12.70
N VAL A 58 0.92 20.03 12.26
CA VAL A 58 1.25 20.20 10.84
C VAL A 58 1.76 18.90 10.23
N LEU A 59 2.58 18.14 10.96
CA LEU A 59 3.01 16.81 10.53
C LEU A 59 1.83 15.85 10.39
N GLN A 60 0.93 15.80 11.38
CA GLN A 60 -0.29 14.98 11.34
C GLN A 60 -1.24 15.38 10.21
N LEU A 61 -1.46 16.68 10.00
CA LEU A 61 -2.28 17.18 8.90
C LEU A 61 -1.66 16.87 7.54
N LYS A 62 -0.34 17.04 7.38
CA LYS A 62 0.36 16.69 6.14
C LYS A 62 0.29 15.18 5.87
N THR A 63 0.35 14.34 6.90
CA THR A 63 0.15 12.89 6.73
C THR A 63 -1.28 12.54 6.33
N LEU A 64 -2.29 13.23 6.87
CA LEU A 64 -3.69 13.05 6.49
C LEU A 64 -3.94 13.48 5.04
N MET A 65 -3.41 14.61 4.60
CA MET A 65 -3.53 15.07 3.21
C MET A 65 -2.93 14.07 2.23
N ARG A 66 -1.74 13.51 2.53
CA ARG A 66 -1.13 12.47 1.70
C ARG A 66 -1.94 11.18 1.67
N ALA A 67 -2.58 10.81 2.79
CA ALA A 67 -3.46 9.66 2.86
C ALA A 67 -4.74 9.85 2.02
N LEU A 68 -5.34 11.04 2.08
CA LEU A 68 -6.49 11.38 1.23
C LEU A 68 -6.12 11.36 -0.25
N GLU A 69 -4.97 11.92 -0.62
CA GLU A 69 -4.48 11.89 -2.00
C GLU A 69 -4.26 10.44 -2.51
N LEU A 70 -3.66 9.58 -1.68
CA LEU A 70 -3.50 8.15 -1.99
C LEU A 70 -4.86 7.47 -2.21
N LEU A 71 -5.81 7.69 -1.32
CA LEU A 71 -7.15 7.09 -1.42
C LEU A 71 -7.93 7.61 -2.62
N ASN A 72 -7.75 8.89 -2.99
CA ASN A 72 -8.32 9.46 -4.21
C ASN A 72 -7.73 8.79 -5.46
N TYR A 73 -6.40 8.64 -5.55
CA TYR A 73 -5.78 7.95 -6.69
C TYR A 73 -6.17 6.47 -6.80
N LEU A 74 -6.45 5.80 -5.67
CA LEU A 74 -6.96 4.42 -5.66
C LEU A 74 -8.45 4.33 -6.05
N ALA A 75 -9.12 5.47 -6.24
CA ALA A 75 -10.57 5.61 -6.43
C ALA A 75 -11.39 5.10 -5.23
N ALA A 76 -10.81 5.11 -4.02
CA ALA A 76 -11.52 4.80 -2.78
C ALA A 76 -12.33 6.00 -2.28
N LEU A 77 -11.86 7.22 -2.61
CA LEU A 77 -12.59 8.47 -2.40
C LEU A 77 -12.89 9.11 -3.76
N ASP A 78 -13.98 9.87 -3.83
CA ASP A 78 -14.26 10.78 -4.96
C ASP A 78 -13.54 12.13 -4.80
N ASP A 79 -13.62 13.00 -5.82
CA ASP A 79 -12.97 14.31 -5.82
C ASP A 79 -13.53 15.27 -4.73
N ASP A 80 -14.73 14.99 -4.21
CA ASP A 80 -15.36 15.71 -3.09
C ASP A 80 -14.95 15.13 -1.72
N GLY A 81 -14.24 14.00 -1.69
CA GLY A 81 -13.76 13.33 -0.49
C GLY A 81 -14.75 12.33 0.15
N ASN A 82 -15.82 11.96 -0.55
CA ASN A 82 -16.77 10.95 -0.09
C ASN A 82 -16.28 9.52 -0.42
N LEU A 83 -16.72 8.56 0.39
CA LEU A 83 -16.39 7.14 0.21
C LEU A 83 -17.12 6.56 -1.01
N THR A 84 -16.36 6.02 -1.96
CA THR A 84 -16.93 5.34 -3.13
C THR A 84 -17.38 3.91 -2.79
N GLU A 85 -18.15 3.26 -3.66
CA GLU A 85 -18.50 1.84 -3.50
C GLU A 85 -17.24 0.95 -3.45
N LEU A 86 -16.25 1.26 -4.28
CA LEU A 86 -14.95 0.60 -4.25
C LEU A 86 -14.24 0.83 -2.92
N GLY A 87 -14.23 2.06 -2.40
CA GLY A 87 -13.64 2.39 -1.10
C GLY A 87 -14.30 1.65 0.05
N SER A 88 -15.64 1.54 0.02
CA SER A 88 -16.41 0.77 0.99
C SER A 88 -16.05 -0.71 0.94
N MET A 89 -15.87 -1.29 -0.25
CA MET A 89 -15.43 -2.68 -0.40
C MET A 89 -13.99 -2.86 0.08
N MET A 90 -13.09 -1.90 -0.21
CA MET A 90 -11.69 -1.94 0.23
C MET A 90 -11.55 -1.91 1.77
N ALA A 91 -12.43 -1.18 2.46
CA ALA A 91 -12.41 -1.04 3.92
C ALA A 91 -12.71 -2.34 4.69
N GLU A 92 -13.36 -3.30 4.04
CA GLU A 92 -13.72 -4.59 4.63
C GLU A 92 -12.57 -5.60 4.62
N PHE A 93 -11.55 -5.35 3.79
CA PHE A 93 -10.33 -6.14 3.77
C PHE A 93 -9.37 -5.68 4.88
N PRO A 94 -8.82 -6.59 5.71
CA PRO A 94 -7.82 -6.25 6.72
C PRO A 94 -6.42 -6.10 6.08
N LEU A 95 -6.32 -5.23 5.07
CA LEU A 95 -5.14 -5.04 4.23
C LEU A 95 -4.90 -3.56 3.99
N ASP A 96 -3.68 -3.23 3.58
CA ASP A 96 -3.36 -1.89 3.09
C ASP A 96 -4.20 -1.56 1.84
N PRO A 97 -4.63 -0.29 1.65
CA PRO A 97 -5.47 0.09 0.52
C PRO A 97 -4.91 -0.32 -0.85
N GLN A 98 -3.60 -0.26 -1.07
CA GLN A 98 -2.98 -0.72 -2.33
C GLN A 98 -3.22 -2.22 -2.58
N LEU A 99 -3.11 -3.05 -1.54
CA LEU A 99 -3.35 -4.49 -1.63
C LEU A 99 -4.84 -4.81 -1.80
N SER A 100 -5.72 -4.10 -1.09
CA SER A 100 -7.18 -4.24 -1.26
C SER A 100 -7.60 -3.90 -2.69
N LYS A 101 -7.12 -2.78 -3.22
CA LYS A 101 -7.37 -2.38 -4.62
C LYS A 101 -6.89 -3.43 -5.62
N MET A 102 -5.69 -3.97 -5.39
CA MET A 102 -5.10 -5.02 -6.23
C MET A 102 -5.97 -6.28 -6.26
N VAL A 103 -6.45 -6.75 -5.11
CA VAL A 103 -7.32 -7.94 -5.02
C VAL A 103 -8.64 -7.70 -5.76
N ILE A 104 -9.27 -6.55 -5.56
CA ILE A 104 -10.55 -6.25 -6.23
C ILE A 104 -10.35 -6.14 -7.74
N ALA A 105 -9.38 -5.35 -8.21
CA ALA A 105 -9.09 -5.15 -9.63
C ALA A 105 -8.60 -6.43 -10.34
N SER A 106 -8.03 -7.39 -9.62
CA SER A 106 -7.59 -8.67 -10.21
C SER A 106 -8.72 -9.52 -10.80
N CYS A 107 -9.97 -9.25 -10.41
CA CYS A 107 -11.15 -9.91 -10.96
C CYS A 107 -11.32 -9.58 -12.46
N ASP A 108 -10.99 -8.34 -12.85
CA ASP A 108 -11.09 -7.86 -14.24
C ASP A 108 -10.02 -8.48 -15.15
N TYR A 109 -8.88 -8.86 -14.57
CA TYR A 109 -7.75 -9.48 -15.27
C TYR A 109 -7.77 -11.01 -15.25
N ASN A 110 -8.83 -11.63 -14.72
CA ASN A 110 -8.95 -13.09 -14.60
C ASN A 110 -7.76 -13.81 -13.93
N CYS A 111 -7.13 -13.17 -12.94
CA CYS A 111 -5.97 -13.71 -12.20
C CYS A 111 -6.12 -13.56 -10.67
N SER A 112 -7.36 -13.48 -10.21
CA SER A 112 -7.71 -13.27 -8.80
C SER A 112 -7.21 -14.36 -7.86
N ASN A 113 -7.11 -15.63 -8.30
CA ASN A 113 -6.60 -16.71 -7.46
C ASN A 113 -5.10 -16.56 -7.17
N GLU A 114 -4.35 -16.10 -8.17
CA GLU A 114 -2.92 -15.86 -8.08
C GLU A 114 -2.63 -14.62 -7.24
N ILE A 115 -3.38 -13.54 -7.49
CA ILE A 115 -3.26 -12.30 -6.72
C ILE A 115 -3.63 -12.52 -5.25
N LEU A 116 -4.66 -13.31 -4.95
CA LEU A 116 -5.00 -13.65 -3.56
C LEU A 116 -3.83 -14.33 -2.83
N THR A 117 -3.14 -15.23 -3.53
CA THR A 117 -1.95 -15.92 -3.00
C THR A 117 -0.79 -14.94 -2.81
N ILE A 118 -0.53 -14.05 -3.79
CA ILE A 118 0.52 -13.03 -3.69
C ILE A 118 0.23 -12.09 -2.52
N THR A 119 -0.99 -11.56 -2.40
CA THR A 119 -1.41 -10.69 -1.30
C THR A 119 -1.18 -11.37 0.05
N ALA A 120 -1.60 -12.62 0.20
CA ALA A 120 -1.38 -13.37 1.43
C ALA A 120 0.11 -13.53 1.79
N MET A 121 0.97 -13.75 0.79
CA MET A 121 2.42 -13.85 0.97
C MET A 121 3.07 -12.50 1.30
N LEU A 122 2.50 -11.39 0.84
CA LEU A 122 2.97 -10.03 1.16
C LEU A 122 2.52 -9.56 2.55
N SER A 123 1.38 -10.06 3.04
CA SER A 123 0.83 -9.72 4.36
C SER A 123 1.52 -10.42 5.54
N VAL A 124 2.48 -11.33 5.28
CA VAL A 124 3.22 -12.06 6.31
C VAL A 124 4.70 -11.67 6.32
N PRO A 125 5.42 -11.91 7.43
CA PRO A 125 6.86 -11.74 7.47
C PRO A 125 7.57 -12.56 6.38
N GLN A 126 8.71 -12.05 5.90
CA GLN A 126 9.45 -12.60 4.78
C GLN A 126 9.61 -14.13 4.85
N CYS A 127 9.13 -14.82 3.82
CA CYS A 127 9.09 -16.28 3.79
C CYS A 127 10.47 -16.91 3.54
N PHE A 128 11.33 -16.27 2.74
CA PHE A 128 12.67 -16.78 2.46
C PHE A 128 13.63 -16.36 3.57
N VAL A 129 14.21 -17.35 4.25
CA VAL A 129 15.21 -17.16 5.30
C VAL A 129 16.59 -17.11 4.65
N ARG A 130 17.41 -16.14 5.06
CA ARG A 130 18.78 -16.01 4.55
C ARG A 130 19.76 -15.84 5.71
N PRO A 131 20.17 -16.95 6.36
CA PRO A 131 21.16 -16.92 7.44
C PRO A 131 22.47 -16.33 6.95
N VAL A 132 23.20 -15.63 7.83
CA VAL A 132 24.43 -14.94 7.46
C VAL A 132 25.53 -15.92 7.08
N GLU A 133 25.54 -17.07 7.73
CA GLU A 133 26.51 -18.17 7.59
C GLU A 133 26.26 -19.00 6.31
N ALA A 134 25.00 -19.09 5.88
CA ALA A 134 24.57 -19.96 4.77
C ALA A 134 23.98 -19.18 3.58
N LYS A 135 24.41 -17.93 3.37
CA LYS A 135 23.88 -17.04 2.31
C LYS A 135 23.83 -17.71 0.93
N LYS A 136 24.92 -18.35 0.51
CA LYS A 136 25.02 -18.98 -0.82
C LYS A 136 24.02 -20.13 -0.99
N ALA A 137 23.88 -20.99 0.03
CA ALA A 137 22.93 -22.10 0.00
C ALA A 137 21.47 -21.61 -0.01
N ALA A 138 21.17 -20.56 0.77
CA ALA A 138 19.85 -19.93 0.77
C ALA A 138 19.52 -19.27 -0.58
N ASP A 139 20.49 -18.59 -1.20
CA ASP A 139 20.31 -17.96 -2.51
C ASP A 139 20.11 -19.02 -3.62
N GLU A 140 20.84 -20.15 -3.55
CA GLU A 140 20.68 -21.27 -4.48
C GLU A 140 19.33 -21.99 -4.30
N ALA A 141 18.88 -22.19 -3.07
CA ALA A 141 17.54 -22.72 -2.80
C ALA A 141 16.46 -21.78 -3.33
N LYS A 142 16.61 -20.47 -3.10
CA LYS A 142 15.67 -19.44 -3.59
C LYS A 142 15.63 -19.39 -5.12
N SER A 143 16.77 -19.56 -5.80
CA SER A 143 16.88 -19.55 -7.26
C SER A 143 15.99 -20.59 -7.93
N ARG A 144 15.72 -21.73 -7.28
CA ARG A 144 14.79 -22.77 -7.79
C ARG A 144 13.36 -22.25 -7.97
N PHE A 145 12.96 -21.27 -7.16
CA PHE A 145 11.65 -20.64 -7.21
C PHE A 145 11.64 -19.35 -8.04
N ALA A 146 12.82 -18.86 -8.46
CA ALA A 146 12.94 -17.61 -9.19
C ALA A 146 12.08 -17.61 -10.46
N HIS A 147 11.39 -16.50 -10.64
CA HIS A 147 10.68 -16.20 -11.87
C HIS A 147 11.37 -15.06 -12.60
N ILE A 148 11.58 -15.23 -13.90
CA ILE A 148 12.33 -14.30 -14.77
C ILE A 148 11.77 -12.87 -14.78
N ASP A 149 10.47 -12.73 -14.53
CA ASP A 149 9.77 -11.44 -14.54
C ASP A 149 9.64 -10.77 -13.16
N GLY A 150 9.97 -11.44 -12.04
CA GLY A 150 9.94 -10.75 -10.75
C GLY A 150 9.75 -11.58 -9.49
N ASP A 151 9.93 -10.89 -8.37
CA ASP A 151 9.83 -11.41 -7.01
C ASP A 151 8.38 -11.74 -6.62
N HIS A 152 7.38 -10.97 -7.07
CA HIS A 152 5.97 -11.28 -6.80
C HIS A 152 5.55 -12.62 -7.39
N LEU A 153 6.07 -12.95 -8.58
CA LEU A 153 5.84 -14.23 -9.25
C LEU A 153 6.67 -15.35 -8.62
N THR A 154 7.84 -15.02 -8.07
CA THR A 154 8.64 -15.93 -7.25
C THR A 154 7.90 -16.33 -5.97
N LEU A 155 7.17 -15.39 -5.34
CA LEU A 155 6.29 -15.68 -4.19
C LEU A 155 5.09 -16.55 -4.57
N LEU A 156 4.58 -16.40 -5.80
CA LEU A 156 3.48 -17.22 -6.32
C LEU A 156 3.91 -18.65 -6.67
N LYS A 157 5.15 -18.83 -7.16
CA LYS A 157 5.63 -20.12 -7.69
C LYS A 157 5.65 -21.15 -6.56
N ARG A 158 4.57 -21.95 -6.56
CA ARG A 158 4.18 -23.02 -5.65
C ARG A 158 5.32 -23.55 -4.77
N LEU A 159 5.43 -22.98 -3.59
CA LEU A 159 5.73 -23.76 -2.40
C LEU A 159 4.78 -24.98 -2.44
N PRO A 160 5.28 -26.21 -2.48
CA PRO A 160 4.47 -27.39 -2.75
C PRO A 160 3.26 -27.42 -1.82
N ARG A 161 2.10 -27.86 -2.34
CA ARG A 161 0.87 -28.11 -1.56
C ARG A 161 1.10 -29.06 -0.38
N ASN A 162 2.26 -29.72 -0.32
CA ASN A 162 2.81 -30.39 0.85
C ASN A 162 3.26 -29.37 1.93
N HIS A 163 2.38 -28.44 2.29
CA HIS A 163 2.57 -27.46 3.38
C HIS A 163 2.57 -28.12 4.77
N GLU A 164 2.79 -29.43 4.83
CA GLU A 164 2.70 -30.24 6.04
C GLU A 164 4.05 -30.82 6.46
N GLU A 165 5.12 -30.57 5.68
CA GLU A 165 6.44 -31.10 6.00
C GLU A 165 7.39 -29.97 6.43
N PRO A 166 7.57 -29.77 7.75
CA PRO A 166 8.55 -28.82 8.29
C PRO A 166 9.97 -29.06 7.73
N GLN A 167 10.31 -30.31 7.42
CA GLN A 167 11.60 -30.69 6.88
C GLN A 167 11.85 -30.06 5.50
N TRP A 168 10.88 -30.10 4.59
CA TRP A 168 10.99 -29.48 3.27
C TRP A 168 11.24 -27.97 3.38
N CYS A 169 10.58 -27.31 4.34
CA CYS A 169 10.76 -25.88 4.59
C CYS A 169 12.18 -25.57 5.08
N TYR A 170 12.72 -26.40 5.97
CA TYR A 170 14.10 -26.27 6.43
C TYR A 170 15.11 -26.44 5.28
N ASP A 171 14.94 -27.49 4.47
CA ASP A 171 15.85 -27.82 3.36
C ASP A 171 15.84 -26.77 2.23
N ASN A 172 14.74 -26.01 2.08
CA ASN A 172 14.59 -24.97 1.06
C ASN A 172 14.73 -23.54 1.63
N PHE A 173 15.17 -23.39 2.89
CA PHE A 173 15.32 -22.09 3.55
C PHE A 173 14.02 -21.26 3.56
N VAL A 174 12.88 -21.91 3.79
CA VAL A 174 11.57 -21.27 3.87
C VAL A 174 11.04 -21.30 5.31
N ASN A 175 10.48 -20.19 5.76
CA ASN A 175 9.87 -20.09 7.08
C ASN A 175 8.47 -20.72 7.10
N PHE A 176 8.37 -21.92 7.67
CA PHE A 176 7.11 -22.67 7.82
C PHE A 176 6.01 -21.86 8.53
N ARG A 177 6.36 -21.07 9.56
CA ARG A 177 5.37 -20.26 10.29
C ARG A 177 4.77 -19.17 9.42
N SER A 178 5.60 -18.51 8.61
CA SER A 178 5.14 -17.50 7.65
C SER A 178 4.22 -18.12 6.60
N LEU A 179 4.53 -19.32 6.10
CA LEU A 179 3.67 -20.01 5.12
C LEU A 179 2.30 -20.36 5.70
N LYS A 180 2.28 -20.92 6.91
CA LYS A 180 1.02 -21.28 7.58
C LYS A 180 0.19 -20.03 7.88
N ALA A 181 0.83 -18.93 8.26
CA ALA A 181 0.16 -17.65 8.41
C ALA A 181 -0.42 -17.13 7.09
N ALA A 182 0.33 -17.25 5.98
CA ALA A 182 -0.13 -16.82 4.67
C ALA A 182 -1.35 -17.63 4.22
N ASP A 183 -1.38 -18.94 4.44
CA ASP A 183 -2.53 -19.77 4.08
C ASP A 183 -3.80 -19.40 4.89
N ASN A 184 -3.64 -19.07 6.18
CA ASN A 184 -4.73 -18.54 6.99
C ASN A 184 -5.25 -17.20 6.44
N VAL A 185 -4.35 -16.26 6.11
CA VAL A 185 -4.72 -14.96 5.51
C VAL A 185 -5.42 -15.18 4.18
N ARG A 186 -4.89 -16.03 3.30
CA ARG A 186 -5.50 -16.37 2.00
C ARG A 186 -6.92 -16.91 2.18
N THR A 187 -7.13 -17.81 3.14
CA THR A 187 -8.44 -18.37 3.45
C THR A 187 -9.40 -17.30 3.97
N GLN A 188 -8.96 -16.40 4.85
CA GLN A 188 -9.77 -15.28 5.33
C GLN A 188 -10.18 -14.35 4.17
N LEU A 189 -9.22 -13.94 3.34
CA LEU A 189 -9.46 -13.07 2.19
C LEU A 189 -10.41 -13.73 1.18
N SER A 190 -10.30 -15.04 0.94
CA SER A 190 -11.22 -15.77 0.05
C SER A 190 -12.67 -15.70 0.52
N ARG A 191 -12.92 -15.76 1.83
CA ARG A 191 -14.27 -15.65 2.40
C ARG A 191 -14.85 -14.25 2.24
N ILE A 192 -14.01 -13.22 2.36
CA ILE A 192 -14.40 -11.83 2.13
C ILE A 192 -14.75 -11.62 0.65
N MET A 193 -13.93 -12.14 -0.27
CA MET A 193 -14.23 -12.11 -1.71
C MET A 193 -15.56 -12.80 -2.05
N ASP A 194 -15.81 -13.97 -1.47
CA ASP A 194 -17.07 -14.71 -1.68
C ASP A 194 -18.28 -13.90 -1.14
N ARG A 195 -18.14 -13.18 0.00
CA ARG A 195 -19.19 -12.30 0.55
C ARG A 195 -19.56 -11.16 -0.40
N PHE A 196 -18.57 -10.55 -1.07
CA PHE A 196 -18.77 -9.49 -2.06
C PHE A 196 -19.05 -10.01 -3.47
N SER A 197 -19.26 -11.33 -3.63
CA SER A 197 -19.50 -11.97 -4.93
C SER A 197 -18.38 -11.70 -5.96
N LEU A 198 -17.14 -11.53 -5.51
CA LEU A 198 -15.99 -11.31 -6.38
C LEU A 198 -15.57 -12.61 -7.06
N ARG A 199 -15.50 -12.58 -8.39
CA ARG A 199 -15.22 -13.78 -9.20
C ARG A 199 -13.78 -14.28 -9.00
N ARG A 200 -13.64 -15.42 -8.33
CA ARG A 200 -12.38 -16.17 -8.25
C ARG A 200 -12.11 -16.92 -9.55
N SER A 201 -11.34 -16.31 -10.43
CA SER A 201 -10.88 -16.86 -11.69
C SER A 201 -9.35 -16.94 -11.76
N SER A 202 -8.88 -17.91 -12.56
CA SER A 202 -7.49 -18.09 -12.94
C SER A 202 -7.46 -18.29 -14.46
N THR A 203 -6.53 -17.64 -15.13
CA THR A 203 -6.31 -17.82 -16.58
C THR A 203 -5.62 -19.17 -16.80
N ASP A 204 -5.77 -19.78 -17.97
CA ASP A 204 -5.05 -21.01 -18.27
C ASP A 204 -3.53 -20.80 -18.18
N PHE A 205 -2.84 -21.71 -17.49
CA PHE A 205 -1.40 -21.64 -17.26
C PHE A 205 -0.60 -21.74 -18.57
N SER A 206 -1.15 -22.42 -19.58
CA SER A 206 -0.51 -22.52 -20.90
C SER A 206 -0.58 -21.22 -21.70
N SER A 207 -1.49 -20.30 -21.32
CA SER A 207 -1.65 -19.02 -22.00
C SER A 207 -0.50 -18.09 -21.69
N ARG A 208 -0.01 -17.42 -22.74
CA ARG A 208 0.95 -16.31 -22.61
C ARG A 208 0.41 -15.18 -21.73
N GLU A 209 -0.92 -15.04 -21.64
CA GLU A 209 -1.55 -13.99 -20.86
C GLU A 209 -1.52 -14.23 -19.35
N TYR A 210 -1.25 -15.46 -18.89
CA TYR A 210 -1.27 -15.81 -17.47
C TYR A 210 -0.40 -14.88 -16.62
N TYR A 211 0.90 -14.81 -16.91
CA TYR A 211 1.82 -13.94 -16.17
C TYR A 211 1.61 -12.44 -16.47
N ILE A 212 1.14 -12.11 -17.67
CA ILE A 212 0.89 -10.72 -18.07
C ILE A 212 -0.28 -10.15 -17.26
N ASN A 213 -1.35 -10.93 -17.07
CA ASN A 213 -2.53 -10.52 -16.33
C ASN A 213 -2.22 -10.30 -14.86
N ILE A 214 -1.41 -11.18 -14.25
CA ILE A 214 -0.93 -11.00 -12.87
C ILE A 214 -0.13 -9.71 -12.75
N ARG A 215 0.80 -9.45 -13.67
CA ARG A 215 1.62 -8.22 -13.66
C ARG A 215 0.79 -6.95 -13.86
N LYS A 216 -0.25 -6.99 -14.71
CA LYS A 216 -1.21 -5.87 -14.86
C LYS A 216 -2.02 -5.65 -13.59
N ALA A 217 -2.46 -6.71 -12.91
CA ALA A 217 -3.15 -6.60 -11.63
C ALA A 217 -2.25 -5.98 -10.54
N LEU A 218 -0.95 -6.30 -10.50
CA LEU A 218 0.02 -5.63 -9.62
C LEU A 218 0.05 -4.11 -9.88
N VAL A 219 0.03 -3.69 -11.15
CA VAL A 219 -0.03 -2.26 -11.52
C VAL A 219 -1.28 -1.60 -10.95
N ALA A 220 -2.44 -2.26 -10.96
CA ALA A 220 -3.67 -1.66 -10.46
C ALA A 220 -3.63 -1.25 -8.97
N GLY A 221 -2.84 -1.93 -8.13
CA GLY A 221 -2.64 -1.56 -6.73
C GLY A 221 -1.38 -0.74 -6.46
N PHE A 222 -0.28 -1.05 -7.16
CA PHE A 222 1.05 -0.51 -6.88
C PHE A 222 1.56 0.48 -7.95
N PHE A 223 0.66 1.10 -8.72
CA PHE A 223 1.03 2.08 -9.75
C PHE A 223 1.81 3.29 -9.20
N MET A 224 1.73 3.59 -7.90
CA MET A 224 2.51 4.64 -7.24
C MET A 224 3.91 4.17 -6.82
N HIS A 225 4.14 2.85 -6.71
CA HIS A 225 5.41 2.26 -6.30
C HIS A 225 6.15 1.74 -7.54
N VAL A 226 6.53 2.68 -8.41
CA VAL A 226 7.21 2.39 -9.67
C VAL A 226 8.56 3.10 -9.70
N ALA A 227 9.57 2.43 -10.27
CA ALA A 227 10.87 3.02 -10.53
C ALA A 227 11.30 2.80 -11.99
N HIS A 228 11.98 3.80 -12.54
CA HIS A 228 12.52 3.82 -13.91
C HIS A 228 14.04 3.70 -13.88
N LEU A 229 14.62 2.90 -14.77
CA LEU A 229 16.07 2.73 -14.91
C LEU A 229 16.67 3.88 -15.72
N GLU A 230 17.53 4.67 -15.08
CA GLU A 230 18.28 5.73 -15.76
C GLU A 230 19.49 5.16 -16.52
N ARG A 231 19.98 5.88 -17.54
CA ARG A 231 21.15 5.48 -18.35
C ARG A 231 22.43 5.24 -17.55
N THR A 232 22.53 5.88 -16.40
CA THR A 232 23.65 5.74 -15.47
C THR A 232 23.58 4.44 -14.64
N GLY A 233 22.50 3.66 -14.78
CA GLY A 233 22.36 2.31 -14.21
C GLY A 233 21.74 2.25 -12.81
N HIS A 234 21.30 3.39 -12.26
CA HIS A 234 20.48 3.46 -11.06
C HIS A 234 19.00 3.65 -11.40
N TYR A 235 18.12 3.38 -10.44
CA TYR A 235 16.68 3.59 -10.61
C TYR A 235 16.25 4.89 -9.97
N LEU A 236 15.20 5.49 -10.52
CA LEU A 236 14.60 6.71 -10.02
C LEU A 236 13.11 6.46 -9.78
N THR A 237 12.62 6.71 -8.57
CA THR A 237 11.20 6.52 -8.25
C THR A 237 10.34 7.55 -9.00
N VAL A 238 9.18 7.10 -9.48
CA VAL A 238 8.21 7.95 -10.16
C VAL A 238 7.68 9.03 -9.21
N LYS A 239 7.54 10.26 -9.71
CA LYS A 239 7.16 11.51 -9.01
C LYS A 239 8.12 12.00 -7.91
N ASP A 240 8.58 11.13 -7.02
CA ASP A 240 9.44 11.51 -5.88
C ASP A 240 10.93 11.66 -6.23
N ASN A 241 11.33 11.21 -7.42
CA ASN A 241 12.70 11.28 -7.95
C ASN A 241 13.79 10.76 -7.00
N GLN A 242 13.48 9.75 -6.19
CA GLN A 242 14.43 9.15 -5.25
C GLN A 242 15.35 8.19 -5.99
N ASN A 243 16.66 8.36 -5.82
CA ASN A 243 17.64 7.42 -6.35
C ASN A 243 17.62 6.12 -5.52
N VAL A 244 17.35 5.00 -6.19
CA VAL A 244 17.21 3.67 -5.59
C VAL A 244 17.93 2.60 -6.40
N GLN A 245 18.21 1.47 -5.75
CA GLN A 245 18.78 0.28 -6.38
C GLN A 245 17.91 -0.93 -6.09
N LEU A 246 17.94 -1.95 -6.95
CA LEU A 246 17.30 -3.22 -6.65
C LEU A 246 17.94 -3.83 -5.39
N HIS A 247 17.11 -4.24 -4.45
CA HIS A 247 17.61 -4.87 -3.23
C HIS A 247 18.36 -6.18 -3.58
N PRO A 248 19.52 -6.49 -2.96
CA PRO A 248 20.32 -7.68 -3.29
C PRO A 248 19.59 -9.02 -3.14
N SER A 249 18.44 -9.04 -2.48
CA SER A 249 17.60 -10.23 -2.35
C SER A 249 16.68 -10.49 -3.55
N THR A 250 16.64 -9.60 -4.55
CA THR A 250 15.79 -9.80 -5.73
C THR A 250 16.26 -11.01 -6.55
N CYS A 251 15.32 -11.70 -7.18
CA CYS A 251 15.57 -12.80 -8.10
C CYS A 251 15.71 -12.33 -9.56
N LEU A 252 15.75 -11.02 -9.81
CA LEU A 252 15.93 -10.46 -11.14
C LEU A 252 17.40 -10.51 -11.57
N ASP A 253 17.70 -11.34 -12.57
CA ASP A 253 19.04 -11.44 -13.17
C ASP A 253 19.39 -10.28 -14.11
N ARG A 254 18.37 -9.56 -14.60
CA ARG A 254 18.51 -8.36 -15.44
C ARG A 254 18.03 -7.12 -14.70
N LYS A 255 18.33 -5.93 -15.24
CA LYS A 255 17.73 -4.65 -14.81
C LYS A 255 16.63 -4.25 -15.80
N PRO A 256 15.35 -4.51 -15.51
CA PRO A 256 14.25 -4.03 -16.36
C PRO A 256 14.22 -2.51 -16.40
N GLU A 257 13.76 -1.93 -17.51
CA GLU A 257 13.64 -0.48 -17.64
C GLU A 257 12.60 0.10 -16.65
N TRP A 258 11.53 -0.65 -16.38
CA TRP A 258 10.46 -0.27 -15.46
C TRP A 258 10.18 -1.41 -14.50
N VAL A 259 10.13 -1.07 -13.20
CA VAL A 259 9.84 -2.03 -12.14
C VAL A 259 8.79 -1.49 -11.19
N ILE A 260 7.88 -2.38 -10.76
CA ILE A 260 7.06 -2.17 -9.56
C ILE A 260 7.79 -2.77 -8.37
N TYR A 261 7.71 -2.10 -7.22
CA TYR A 261 8.24 -2.58 -5.95
C TYR A 261 7.18 -2.60 -4.86
N ASN A 262 7.31 -3.52 -3.91
CA ASN A 262 6.41 -3.56 -2.75
C ASN A 262 6.87 -2.61 -1.63
N GLU A 263 8.18 -2.58 -1.37
CA GLU A 263 8.73 -1.92 -0.19
C GLU A 263 9.96 -1.07 -0.53
N PHE A 264 10.02 0.10 0.10
CA PHE A 264 11.16 0.99 0.07
C PHE A 264 12.01 0.80 1.33
N VAL A 265 13.29 0.48 1.17
CA VAL A 265 14.22 0.16 2.26
C VAL A 265 15.28 1.26 2.37
N LEU A 266 15.24 2.03 3.47
CA LEU A 266 16.19 3.09 3.80
C LEU A 266 17.38 2.51 4.58
N THR A 267 18.58 2.56 3.99
CA THR A 267 19.84 2.22 4.67
C THR A 267 20.93 3.25 4.29
N THR A 268 22.20 2.86 4.23
CA THR A 268 23.26 3.70 3.63
C THR A 268 23.00 3.98 2.15
N LYS A 269 22.34 3.05 1.46
CA LYS A 269 21.80 3.24 0.11
C LYS A 269 20.30 2.96 0.16
N ASN A 270 19.54 3.62 -0.70
CA ASN A 270 18.11 3.35 -0.81
C ASN A 270 17.91 2.15 -1.73
N TYR A 271 17.12 1.18 -1.26
CA TYR A 271 16.80 -0.01 -2.04
C TYR A 271 15.29 -0.15 -2.21
N ILE A 272 14.90 -0.74 -3.32
CA ILE A 272 13.53 -1.22 -3.55
C ILE A 272 13.51 -2.75 -3.48
N ARG A 273 12.57 -3.30 -2.71
CA ARG A 273 12.47 -4.72 -2.40
C ARG A 273 11.17 -5.31 -2.96
N THR A 274 11.26 -6.58 -3.35
CA THR A 274 10.19 -7.33 -4.03
C THR A 274 9.81 -6.64 -5.34
N CYS A 275 10.69 -6.78 -6.34
CA CYS A 275 10.57 -6.07 -7.61
C CYS A 275 10.00 -6.97 -8.71
N THR A 276 9.14 -6.41 -9.56
CA THR A 276 8.61 -7.09 -10.74
C THR A 276 8.71 -6.18 -11.96
N ASP A 277 9.16 -6.76 -13.08
CA ASP A 277 9.22 -6.11 -14.39
C ASP A 277 7.81 -5.70 -14.82
N ILE A 278 7.63 -4.50 -15.38
CA ILE A 278 6.36 -4.04 -15.96
C ILE A 278 6.58 -3.29 -17.27
N LYS A 279 5.52 -3.20 -18.08
CA LYS A 279 5.53 -2.35 -19.27
C LYS A 279 4.98 -0.96 -18.95
N PRO A 280 5.62 0.13 -19.41
CA PRO A 280 5.17 1.50 -19.15
C PRO A 280 3.78 1.80 -19.74
N GLU A 281 3.39 1.11 -20.82
CA GLU A 281 2.05 1.22 -21.41
C GLU A 281 0.92 0.89 -20.41
N TRP A 282 1.18 0.00 -19.45
CA TRP A 282 0.19 -0.40 -18.46
C TRP A 282 -0.05 0.70 -17.44
N LEU A 283 0.98 1.48 -17.10
CA LEU A 283 0.87 2.59 -16.14
C LEU A 283 -0.13 3.65 -16.63
N VAL A 284 0.02 4.06 -17.89
CA VAL A 284 -0.83 5.07 -18.52
C VAL A 284 -2.26 4.56 -18.71
N LYS A 285 -2.43 3.27 -19.06
CA LYS A 285 -3.77 2.69 -19.30
C LYS A 285 -4.53 2.40 -18.01
N ILE A 286 -3.86 1.94 -16.96
CA ILE A 286 -4.48 1.48 -15.71
C ILE A 286 -4.67 2.63 -14.73
N ALA A 287 -3.72 3.57 -14.65
CA ALA A 287 -3.75 4.68 -13.70
C ALA A 287 -3.55 6.05 -14.40
N PRO A 288 -4.42 6.43 -15.36
CA PRO A 288 -4.26 7.67 -16.12
C PRO A 288 -4.29 8.93 -15.25
N GLN A 289 -5.10 8.95 -14.18
CA GLN A 289 -5.17 10.07 -13.24
C GLN A 289 -3.82 10.33 -12.53
N TYR A 290 -3.12 9.26 -12.15
CA TYR A 290 -1.81 9.39 -11.50
C TYR A 290 -0.70 9.72 -12.51
N TYR A 291 -0.75 9.12 -13.71
CA TYR A 291 0.19 9.33 -14.80
C TYR A 291 -0.24 10.45 -15.76
N ASP A 292 -0.80 11.54 -15.23
CA ASP A 292 -1.09 12.74 -16.01
C ASP A 292 0.20 13.52 -16.31
N MET A 293 0.51 13.69 -17.60
CA MET A 293 1.72 14.34 -18.08
C MET A 293 1.79 15.84 -17.76
N THR A 294 0.64 16.49 -17.51
CA THR A 294 0.60 17.92 -17.17
C THR A 294 1.28 18.18 -15.82
N ASN A 295 1.03 17.31 -14.85
CA ASN A 295 1.52 17.40 -13.48
C ASN A 295 2.75 16.51 -13.20
N PHE A 296 3.18 15.71 -14.17
CA PHE A 296 4.33 14.82 -14.02
C PHE A 296 5.65 15.61 -14.05
N PRO A 297 6.60 15.36 -13.12
CA PRO A 297 7.88 16.05 -13.11
C PRO A 297 8.71 15.75 -14.35
N ASN A 298 9.52 16.72 -14.78
CA ASN A 298 10.37 16.54 -15.97
C ASN A 298 11.53 15.58 -15.68
N CYS A 299 11.45 14.36 -16.22
CA CYS A 299 12.48 13.32 -16.13
C CYS A 299 12.49 12.43 -17.38
N GLU A 300 13.44 11.50 -17.50
CA GLU A 300 13.50 10.56 -18.63
C GLU A 300 12.23 9.69 -18.72
N ALA A 301 11.73 9.25 -17.57
CA ALA A 301 10.46 8.53 -17.45
C ALA A 301 9.29 9.28 -18.10
N LYS A 302 9.15 10.60 -17.86
CA LYS A 302 8.11 11.43 -18.50
C LYS A 302 8.19 11.40 -20.02
N ARG A 303 9.39 11.60 -20.58
CA ARG A 303 9.60 11.63 -22.04
C ARG A 303 9.22 10.31 -22.71
N ILE A 304 9.47 9.19 -22.04
CA ILE A 304 9.11 7.85 -22.53
C ILE A 304 7.59 7.69 -22.49
N LEU A 305 6.95 8.06 -21.38
CA LEU A 305 5.49 7.97 -21.24
C LEU A 305 4.75 8.89 -22.22
N GLU A 306 5.21 10.12 -22.43
CA GLU A 306 4.67 11.04 -23.45
C GLU A 306 4.71 10.44 -24.86
N ARG A 307 5.83 9.81 -25.23
CA ARG A 307 5.96 9.13 -26.52
C ARG A 307 4.97 7.98 -26.67
N ILE A 308 4.69 7.25 -25.60
CA ILE A 308 3.72 6.15 -25.58
C ILE A 308 2.29 6.69 -25.73
N VAL A 309 1.95 7.78 -25.05
CA VAL A 309 0.64 8.47 -25.16
C VAL A 309 0.43 8.97 -26.59
N MET A 310 1.43 9.66 -27.16
CA MET A 310 1.37 10.17 -28.54
C MET A 310 1.15 9.04 -29.55
N ARG A 311 1.90 7.93 -29.42
CA ARG A 311 1.75 6.76 -30.29
C ARG A 311 0.35 6.14 -30.20
N SER A 312 -0.18 6.03 -28.99
CA SER A 312 -1.52 5.46 -28.74
C SER A 312 -2.62 6.31 -29.38
N ASN A 313 -2.51 7.64 -29.34
CA ASN A 313 -3.46 8.54 -29.98
C ASN A 313 -3.36 8.53 -31.51
N SER A 314 -2.16 8.42 -32.08
CA SER A 314 -1.98 8.33 -33.54
C SER A 314 -2.42 6.98 -34.14
N GLY A 315 -2.53 5.91 -33.34
CA GLY A 315 -2.95 4.58 -33.79
C GLY A 315 -4.47 4.36 -33.85
N GLY A 316 -5.28 5.29 -33.30
CA GLY A 316 -6.74 5.17 -33.24
C GLY A 316 -7.52 5.78 -34.41
N GLY A 317 -6.83 6.37 -35.41
CA GLY A 317 -7.45 7.14 -36.49
C GLY A 317 -7.61 6.43 -37.84
N GLY A 318 -7.39 5.13 -37.94
CA GLY A 318 -7.41 4.39 -39.21
C GLY A 318 -8.56 3.41 -39.32
N GLY A 319 -9.80 3.87 -39.45
CA GLY A 319 -10.95 2.95 -39.54
C GLY A 319 -12.33 3.56 -39.75
N SER A 320 -12.46 4.64 -40.54
CA SER A 320 -13.78 5.10 -41.04
C SER A 320 -13.61 5.96 -42.30
N GLY A 321 -13.26 5.31 -43.41
CA GLY A 321 -13.19 5.92 -44.73
C GLY A 321 -14.09 5.17 -45.72
N SER A 322 -15.37 5.56 -45.74
CA SER A 322 -16.36 5.46 -46.81
C SER A 322 -16.05 4.55 -48.01
N SER A 323 -16.71 3.38 -48.06
CA SER A 323 -17.12 2.77 -49.33
C SER A 323 -18.52 3.27 -49.70
N GLY A 324 -18.59 4.51 -50.18
CA GLY A 324 -19.74 5.11 -50.87
C GLY A 324 -19.35 5.32 -52.34
N GLY A 325 -20.09 4.71 -53.25
CA GLY A 325 -19.64 4.41 -54.60
C GLY A 325 -19.48 5.58 -55.57
N ARG A 326 -18.86 5.24 -56.70
CA ARG A 326 -19.28 5.55 -58.07
C ARG A 326 -18.66 4.51 -58.99
#